data_AF-A0A7C5T0K4-F1
#
_entry.id   AF-A0A7C5T0K4-F1
#
_cell.length_a   1.000
_cell.length_b   1.000
_cell.length_c   1.000
_cell.angle_alpha   90.00
_cell.angle_beta   90.00
_cell.angle_gamma   90.00
#
_symmetry.space_group_name_H-M   'P 1'
#
loop_
_entity.id
_entity.type
_entity.pdbx_description
1 polymer ?
#
loop_
_entity_poly.entity_id
_entity_poly.type
_entity_poly.pdbx_seq_one_letter_code
_entity_poly.pdbx_strand_id
1 'polypeptide(L)'
;MREERFLETRAIIERTILVRRVTLGVFSLLALAVTGFPRFPFNPLFTVPFAWFLLTFPFGWLIKRQRSVRALHNVHAAFLSAEAVLVTYLVHRLGGVAWVGVLFYLFTVMYANFFLPKYAGYVVTAIAVGGYALVGLLEYFGILSHIFPFAGETPPYQDIAYVLATILVGGVGFYSVLAFTVRAFAALY
;
A
#
# COMPACT_ATOMS: atom_id res chain seq x y z
N MET A 1 -31.12 15.17 -1.66
CA MET A 1 -30.68 14.08 -2.57
C MET A 1 -29.27 14.23 -3.18
N ARG A 2 -28.96 15.17 -4.10
CA ARG A 2 -27.58 15.27 -4.68
C ARG A 2 -26.53 15.72 -3.68
N GLU A 3 -26.90 16.66 -2.81
CA GLU A 3 -26.01 17.24 -1.80
C GLU A 3 -25.75 16.26 -0.64
N GLU A 4 -26.78 15.57 -0.15
CA GLU A 4 -26.64 14.49 0.83
C GLU A 4 -25.73 13.36 0.31
N ARG A 5 -25.95 12.88 -0.92
CA ARG A 5 -25.10 11.85 -1.54
C ARG A 5 -23.65 12.30 -1.65
N PHE A 6 -23.41 13.58 -1.93
CA PHE A 6 -22.06 14.13 -1.98
C PHE A 6 -21.40 14.17 -0.61
N LEU A 7 -22.11 14.64 0.42
CA LEU A 7 -21.61 14.69 1.79
C LEU A 7 -21.32 13.29 2.35
N GLU A 8 -22.21 12.33 2.10
CA GLU A 8 -22.03 10.93 2.49
C GLU A 8 -20.81 10.29 1.81
N THR A 9 -20.70 10.43 0.48
CA THR A 9 -19.55 9.90 -0.28
C THR A 9 -18.24 10.52 0.22
N ARG A 10 -18.24 11.82 0.51
CA ARG A 10 -17.08 12.52 1.04
C ARG A 10 -16.71 12.03 2.43
N ALA A 11 -17.68 11.86 3.33
CA ALA A 11 -17.44 11.37 4.68
C ALA A 11 -16.83 9.96 4.67
N ILE A 12 -17.34 9.07 3.80
CA ILE A 12 -16.79 7.72 3.62
C ILE A 12 -15.32 7.79 3.17
N ILE A 13 -15.02 8.59 2.14
CA ILE A 13 -13.66 8.73 1.61
C ILE A 13 -12.72 9.35 2.66
N GLU A 14 -13.16 10.38 3.39
CA GLU A 14 -12.36 11.00 4.45
C GLU A 14 -12.07 10.02 5.60
N ARG A 15 -13.05 9.21 6.00
CA ARG A 15 -12.86 8.15 7.01
C ARG A 15 -11.86 7.09 6.53
N THR A 16 -11.97 6.67 5.27
CA THR A 16 -11.04 5.73 4.62
C THR A 16 -9.61 6.25 4.63
N ILE A 17 -9.40 7.52 4.30
CA ILE A 17 -8.08 8.15 4.34
C ILE A 17 -7.54 8.23 5.77
N LEU A 18 -8.39 8.53 6.75
CA LEU A 18 -8.01 8.59 8.15
C LEU A 18 -7.57 7.22 8.67
N VAL A 19 -8.36 6.17 8.39
CA VAL A 19 -8.03 4.78 8.71
C VAL A 19 -6.65 4.43 8.13
N ARG A 20 -6.44 4.70 6.84
CA ARG A 20 -5.15 4.47 6.17
C ARG A 20 -4.01 5.25 6.80
N ARG A 21 -4.22 6.51 7.15
CA ARG A 21 -3.20 7.34 7.79
C ARG A 21 -2.79 6.76 9.15
N VAL A 22 -3.74 6.27 9.94
CA VAL A 22 -3.45 5.60 11.21
C VAL A 22 -2.67 4.31 10.97
N THR A 23 -3.14 3.45 10.07
CA THR A 23 -2.47 2.18 9.74
C THR A 23 -1.05 2.39 9.23
N LEU A 24 -0.86 3.30 8.27
CA LEU A 24 0.46 3.64 7.72
C LEU A 24 1.34 4.34 8.75
N GLY A 25 0.74 5.15 9.64
CA GLY A 25 1.45 5.75 10.77
C GLY A 25 1.99 4.69 11.73
N VAL A 26 1.19 3.68 12.08
CA VAL A 26 1.65 2.54 12.90
C VAL A 26 2.75 1.76 12.19
N PHE A 27 2.59 1.43 10.91
CA PHE A 27 3.66 0.79 10.13
C PHE A 27 4.94 1.63 10.07
N SER A 28 4.81 2.95 9.94
CA SER A 28 5.94 3.89 9.91
C SER A 28 6.63 4.00 11.28
N LEU A 29 5.89 3.90 12.38
CA LEU A 29 6.46 3.86 13.74
C LEU A 29 7.17 2.53 14.02
N LEU A 30 6.56 1.41 13.63
CA LEU A 30 7.20 0.09 13.71
C LEU A 30 8.46 0.05 12.85
N ALA A 31 8.39 0.63 11.65
CA ALA A 31 9.53 0.81 10.77
C ALA A 31 10.68 1.58 11.47
N LEU A 32 10.38 2.72 12.09
CA LEU A 32 11.37 3.50 12.83
C LEU A 32 11.98 2.72 14.01
N ALA A 33 11.15 2.00 14.77
CA ALA A 33 11.62 1.20 15.90
C ALA A 33 12.60 0.10 15.46
N VAL A 34 12.35 -0.53 14.31
CA VAL A 34 13.24 -1.55 13.74
C VAL A 34 14.51 -0.93 13.14
N THR A 35 14.45 0.27 12.55
CA THR A 35 15.65 0.96 12.04
C THR A 35 16.66 1.38 13.13
N GLY A 36 16.24 1.44 14.39
CA GLY A 36 17.15 1.68 15.52
C GLY A 36 18.11 0.52 15.82
N PHE A 37 17.95 -0.64 15.17
CA PHE A 37 18.84 -1.79 15.37
C PHE A 37 20.16 -1.62 14.60
N PRO A 38 21.34 -1.70 15.26
CA PRO A 38 22.64 -1.35 14.67
C PRO A 38 23.13 -2.21 13.49
N ARG A 39 22.40 -3.25 13.09
CA ARG A 39 22.68 -4.10 11.91
C ARG A 39 21.64 -3.99 10.80
N PHE A 40 20.56 -3.23 11.00
CA PHE A 40 19.55 -3.06 9.97
C PHE A 40 20.01 -1.95 9.02
N PRO A 41 20.37 -2.23 7.76
CA PRO A 41 20.70 -1.19 6.81
C PRO A 41 19.49 -0.24 6.68
N PHE A 42 19.74 1.04 6.37
CA PHE A 42 18.70 2.01 5.96
C PHE A 42 18.00 1.46 4.72
N ASN A 43 17.04 0.57 4.95
CA ASN A 43 16.47 -0.26 3.93
C ASN A 43 15.33 0.57 3.30
N PRO A 44 15.23 0.65 1.96
CA PRO A 44 14.08 1.25 1.29
C PRO A 44 12.74 0.78 1.88
N LEU A 45 12.67 -0.42 2.48
CA LEU A 45 11.58 -0.91 3.35
C LEU A 45 10.90 0.14 4.24
N PHE A 46 11.65 1.11 4.78
CA PHE A 46 11.14 2.05 5.78
C PHE A 46 10.85 3.45 5.24
N THR A 47 11.52 3.87 4.16
CA THR A 47 11.19 5.14 3.45
C THR A 47 9.80 5.12 2.82
N VAL A 48 9.24 3.92 2.72
CA VAL A 48 8.15 3.55 1.85
C VAL A 48 6.79 3.67 2.53
N PRO A 49 6.57 3.11 3.74
CA PRO A 49 5.41 3.48 4.55
C PRO A 49 5.36 4.99 4.80
N PHE A 50 6.52 5.64 4.91
CA PHE A 50 6.63 7.10 4.98
C PHE A 50 6.16 7.81 3.71
N ALA A 51 6.65 7.41 2.52
CA ALA A 51 6.18 7.97 1.25
C ALA A 51 4.67 7.75 1.07
N TRP A 52 4.19 6.56 1.41
CA TRP A 52 2.78 6.19 1.37
C TRP A 52 1.95 7.04 2.35
N PHE A 53 2.42 7.22 3.58
CA PHE A 53 1.82 8.10 4.59
C PHE A 53 1.78 9.56 4.12
N LEU A 54 2.88 10.06 3.55
CA LEU A 54 2.99 11.41 3.02
C LEU A 54 2.03 11.67 1.86
N LEU A 55 1.79 10.69 0.99
CA LEU A 55 0.77 10.80 -0.07
C LEU A 55 -0.64 11.06 0.50
N THR A 56 -0.95 10.64 1.73
CA THR A 56 -2.29 10.86 2.30
C THR A 56 -2.61 12.34 2.57
N PHE A 57 -1.60 13.22 2.68
CA PHE A 57 -1.78 14.64 2.99
C PHE A 57 -2.24 15.48 1.78
N PRO A 58 -1.50 15.53 0.65
CA PRO A 58 -1.92 16.32 -0.51
C PRO A 58 -3.26 15.83 -1.06
N PHE A 59 -3.52 14.52 -1.04
CA PHE A 59 -4.79 13.98 -1.49
C PHE A 59 -5.95 14.26 -0.54
N GLY A 60 -5.72 14.19 0.78
CA GLY A 60 -6.73 14.61 1.77
C GLY A 60 -7.09 16.10 1.60
N TRP A 61 -6.12 16.94 1.29
CA TRP A 61 -6.37 18.34 0.95
C TRP A 61 -7.14 18.52 -0.37
N LEU A 62 -6.79 17.75 -1.40
CA LEU A 62 -7.44 17.83 -2.71
C LEU A 62 -8.90 17.40 -2.66
N ILE A 63 -9.22 16.36 -1.87
CA ILE A 63 -10.58 15.88 -1.62
C ILE A 63 -11.44 16.94 -0.97
N LYS A 64 -10.91 17.66 0.03
CA LYS A 64 -11.63 18.73 0.72
C LYS A 64 -12.02 19.90 -0.18
N ARG A 65 -11.31 20.07 -1.31
CA ARG A 65 -11.55 21.14 -2.29
C ARG A 65 -12.56 20.78 -3.37
N GLN A 66 -12.98 19.52 -3.48
CA GLN A 66 -13.92 19.11 -4.51
C GLN A 66 -15.36 19.53 -4.16
N ARG A 67 -16.14 19.88 -5.18
CA ARG A 67 -17.55 20.31 -5.05
C ARG A 67 -18.53 19.41 -5.78
N SER A 68 -18.06 18.34 -6.40
CA SER A 68 -18.90 17.39 -7.15
C SER A 68 -18.51 15.95 -6.89
N VAL A 69 -19.49 15.05 -6.95
CA VAL A 69 -19.31 13.61 -6.76
C VAL A 69 -18.36 13.02 -7.82
N ARG A 70 -18.48 13.47 -9.08
CA ARG A 70 -17.60 13.02 -10.17
C ARG A 70 -16.14 13.42 -9.92
N ALA A 71 -15.89 14.68 -9.55
CA ALA A 71 -14.54 15.14 -9.26
C ALA A 71 -13.95 14.44 -8.03
N LEU A 72 -14.79 14.17 -7.02
CA LEU A 72 -14.41 13.42 -5.83
C LEU A 72 -13.96 11.98 -6.17
N HIS A 73 -14.73 11.26 -6.98
CA HIS A 73 -14.33 9.92 -7.45
C HIS A 73 -13.07 9.95 -8.32
N ASN A 74 -12.92 10.94 -9.20
CA ASN A 74 -11.73 11.06 -10.05
C ASN A 74 -10.47 11.31 -9.22
N VAL A 75 -10.54 12.20 -8.22
CA VAL A 75 -9.43 12.45 -7.29
C VAL A 75 -9.10 11.20 -6.47
N HIS A 76 -10.11 10.48 -6.00
CA HIS A 76 -9.90 9.24 -5.24
C HIS A 76 -9.31 8.12 -6.12
N ALA A 77 -9.73 8.01 -7.37
CA ALA A 77 -9.16 7.07 -8.34
C ALA A 77 -7.70 7.42 -8.67
N ALA A 78 -7.40 8.71 -8.86
CA ALA A 78 -6.03 9.18 -9.09
C ALA A 78 -5.13 8.89 -7.89
N PHE A 79 -5.63 9.07 -6.66
CA PHE A 79 -4.92 8.71 -5.44
C PHE A 79 -4.55 7.23 -5.42
N LEU A 80 -5.53 6.34 -5.62
CA LEU A 80 -5.31 4.90 -5.56
C LEU A 80 -4.44 4.40 -6.72
N SER A 81 -4.50 5.04 -7.88
CA SER A 81 -3.62 4.74 -9.01
C SER A 81 -2.18 5.15 -8.71
N ALA A 82 -1.97 6.37 -8.20
CA ALA A 82 -0.63 6.84 -7.80
C ALA A 82 -0.05 5.99 -6.67
N GLU A 83 -0.90 5.56 -5.75
CA GLU A 83 -0.52 4.60 -4.71
C GLU A 83 -0.12 3.25 -5.31
N ALA A 84 -0.86 2.68 -6.26
CA ALA A 84 -0.46 1.42 -6.90
C ALA A 84 0.90 1.53 -7.62
N VAL A 85 1.19 2.67 -8.25
CA VAL A 85 2.50 2.96 -8.86
C VAL A 85 3.58 3.06 -7.79
N LEU A 86 3.33 3.78 -6.69
CA LEU A 86 4.25 3.83 -5.57
C LEU A 86 4.52 2.41 -5.05
N VAL A 87 3.46 1.62 -4.80
CA VAL A 87 3.54 0.22 -4.35
C VAL A 87 4.41 -0.63 -5.27
N THR A 88 4.33 -0.40 -6.58
CA THR A 88 5.18 -1.08 -7.56
C THR A 88 6.65 -0.80 -7.36
N TYR A 89 7.01 0.46 -7.18
CA TYR A 89 8.37 0.83 -6.82
C TYR A 89 8.80 0.17 -5.50
N LEU A 90 7.90 0.04 -4.53
CA LEU A 90 8.20 -0.64 -3.27
C LEU A 90 8.54 -2.10 -3.52
N VAL A 91 7.67 -2.82 -4.23
CA VAL A 91 7.86 -4.26 -4.44
C VAL A 91 9.22 -4.54 -5.05
N HIS A 92 9.64 -3.78 -6.06
CA HIS A 92 10.99 -3.88 -6.62
C HIS A 92 12.10 -3.75 -5.55
N ARG A 93 12.01 -2.73 -4.69
CA ARG A 93 13.01 -2.48 -3.63
C ARG A 93 12.98 -3.50 -2.49
N LEU A 94 11.92 -4.29 -2.40
CA LEU A 94 11.65 -5.22 -1.32
C LEU A 94 12.01 -6.67 -1.64
N GLY A 95 12.61 -6.95 -2.79
CA GLY A 95 12.83 -8.32 -3.25
C GLY A 95 11.98 -8.72 -4.44
N GLY A 96 11.28 -7.78 -5.07
CA GLY A 96 10.50 -8.03 -6.28
C GLY A 96 9.51 -9.20 -6.10
N VAL A 97 9.63 -10.19 -6.98
CA VAL A 97 8.83 -11.43 -6.95
C VAL A 97 9.30 -12.42 -5.87
N ALA A 98 10.51 -12.25 -5.33
CA ALA A 98 11.12 -13.18 -4.38
C ALA A 98 10.66 -12.98 -2.92
N TRP A 99 9.88 -11.94 -2.62
CA TRP A 99 9.38 -11.68 -1.25
C TRP A 99 7.90 -11.30 -1.19
N VAL A 100 7.39 -11.11 0.02
CA VAL A 100 5.95 -10.87 0.31
C VAL A 100 5.42 -9.50 -0.15
N GLY A 101 6.18 -8.75 -0.95
CA GLY A 101 5.84 -7.41 -1.40
C GLY A 101 4.50 -7.32 -2.15
N VAL A 102 4.11 -8.38 -2.87
CA VAL A 102 2.83 -8.45 -3.60
C VAL A 102 1.62 -8.21 -2.70
N LEU A 103 1.70 -8.56 -1.41
CA LEU A 103 0.61 -8.39 -0.46
C LEU A 103 0.27 -6.91 -0.24
N PHE A 104 1.22 -5.98 -0.42
CA PHE A 104 0.96 -4.55 -0.22
C PHE A 104 -0.09 -4.01 -1.20
N TYR A 105 -0.21 -4.58 -2.41
CA TYR A 105 -1.24 -4.20 -3.37
C TYR A 105 -2.66 -4.58 -2.90
N LEU A 106 -2.80 -5.59 -2.04
CA LEU A 106 -4.10 -6.11 -1.64
C LEU A 106 -4.99 -5.02 -1.07
N PHE A 107 -4.42 -4.15 -0.22
CA PHE A 107 -5.17 -3.03 0.32
C PHE A 107 -5.60 -2.08 -0.80
N THR A 108 -4.69 -1.55 -1.61
CA THR A 108 -5.01 -0.62 -2.70
C THR A 108 -6.10 -1.18 -3.64
N VAL A 109 -5.98 -2.44 -4.03
CA VAL A 109 -6.96 -3.12 -4.90
C VAL A 109 -8.31 -3.28 -4.20
N MET A 110 -8.33 -3.71 -2.94
CA MET A 110 -9.55 -3.83 -2.15
C MET A 110 -10.26 -2.47 -2.01
N TYR A 111 -9.55 -1.45 -1.55
CA TYR A 111 -10.10 -0.09 -1.40
C TYR A 111 -10.64 0.45 -2.73
N ALA A 112 -9.92 0.24 -3.84
CA ALA A 112 -10.38 0.69 -5.15
C ALA A 112 -11.70 0.03 -5.56
N ASN A 113 -11.83 -1.29 -5.36
CA ASN A 113 -13.03 -2.01 -5.79
C ASN A 113 -14.21 -1.86 -4.82
N PHE A 114 -13.97 -1.49 -3.55
CA PHE A 114 -15.04 -1.15 -2.60
C PHE A 114 -15.57 0.28 -2.77
N PHE A 115 -14.72 1.27 -3.07
CA PHE A 115 -15.10 2.69 -2.98
C PHE A 115 -15.14 3.44 -4.32
N LEU A 116 -14.60 2.88 -5.40
CA LEU A 116 -14.64 3.51 -6.71
C LEU A 116 -15.74 2.92 -7.60
N PRO A 117 -16.20 3.67 -8.62
CA PRO A 117 -16.97 3.08 -9.71
C PRO A 117 -16.22 1.90 -10.34
N LYS A 118 -16.95 0.86 -10.75
CA LYS A 118 -16.41 -0.42 -11.26
C LYS A 118 -15.22 -0.26 -12.22
N TYR A 119 -15.36 0.60 -13.24
CA TYR A 119 -14.29 0.84 -14.22
C TYR A 119 -13.02 1.42 -13.60
N ALA A 120 -13.14 2.37 -12.68
CA ALA A 120 -11.99 2.94 -11.99
C ALA A 120 -11.33 1.92 -11.05
N GLY A 121 -12.12 1.05 -10.40
CA GLY A 121 -11.62 -0.09 -9.64
C GLY A 121 -10.78 -1.03 -10.49
N TYR A 122 -11.28 -1.44 -11.66
CA TYR A 122 -10.54 -2.30 -12.60
C TYR A 122 -9.26 -1.67 -13.12
N VAL A 123 -9.26 -0.35 -13.37
CA VAL A 123 -8.05 0.36 -13.80
C VAL A 123 -6.97 0.30 -12.71
N VAL A 124 -7.32 0.55 -11.44
CA VAL A 124 -6.35 0.45 -10.33
C VAL A 124 -5.84 -0.99 -10.19
N THR A 125 -6.71 -1.98 -10.31
CA THR A 125 -6.31 -3.39 -10.30
C THR A 125 -5.36 -3.73 -11.45
N ALA A 126 -5.63 -3.24 -12.67
CA ALA A 126 -4.77 -3.45 -13.82
C ALA A 126 -3.40 -2.79 -13.64
N ILE A 127 -3.34 -1.59 -13.04
CA ILE A 127 -2.08 -0.92 -12.70
C ILE A 127 -1.30 -1.74 -11.67
N ALA A 128 -1.96 -2.29 -10.64
CA ALA A 128 -1.31 -3.11 -9.62
C ALA A 128 -0.72 -4.40 -10.21
N VAL A 129 -1.54 -5.17 -10.96
CA VAL A 129 -1.10 -6.43 -11.59
C VAL A 129 -0.04 -6.17 -12.65
N GLY A 130 -0.26 -5.18 -13.52
CA GLY A 130 0.67 -4.78 -14.56
C GLY A 130 1.99 -4.28 -13.99
N GLY A 131 1.95 -3.47 -12.93
CA GLY A 131 3.15 -3.00 -12.23
C GLY A 131 3.97 -4.15 -11.63
N TYR A 132 3.30 -5.08 -10.93
CA TYR A 132 3.96 -6.26 -10.36
C TYR A 132 4.58 -7.15 -11.43
N ALA A 133 3.83 -7.47 -12.48
CA ALA A 133 4.32 -8.26 -13.61
C ALA A 133 5.47 -7.56 -14.34
N LEU A 134 5.37 -6.25 -14.55
CA LEU A 134 6.40 -5.46 -15.20
C LEU A 134 7.70 -5.49 -14.40
N VAL A 135 7.66 -5.28 -13.08
CA VAL A 135 8.86 -5.37 -12.23
C VAL A 135 9.49 -6.76 -12.35
N GLY A 136 8.69 -7.83 -12.22
CA GLY A 136 9.20 -9.19 -12.31
C GLY A 136 9.83 -9.51 -13.68
N LEU A 137 9.20 -9.08 -14.78
CA LEU A 137 9.73 -9.26 -16.13
C LEU A 137 11.01 -8.44 -16.35
N LEU A 138 11.04 -7.18 -15.93
CA LEU A 138 12.22 -6.33 -16.08
C LEU A 138 13.42 -6.84 -15.26
N GLU A 139 13.18 -7.39 -14.06
CA GLU A 139 14.21 -8.07 -13.27
C GLU A 139 14.68 -9.36 -13.96
N TYR A 140 13.75 -10.16 -14.49
CA TYR A 140 14.08 -11.40 -15.21
C TYR A 140 14.95 -11.15 -16.45
N PHE A 141 14.66 -10.10 -17.23
CA PHE A 141 15.47 -9.72 -18.39
C PHE A 141 16.75 -8.95 -18.03
N GLY A 142 17.02 -8.70 -16.74
CA GLY A 142 18.19 -7.95 -16.28
C GLY A 142 18.16 -6.45 -16.62
N ILE A 143 17.01 -5.92 -17.02
CA ILE A 143 16.82 -4.47 -17.26
C ILE A 143 16.80 -3.71 -15.93
N LEU A 144 16.20 -4.31 -14.90
CA LEU A 144 16.27 -3.83 -13.51
C LEU A 144 17.17 -4.74 -12.68
N SER A 145 18.02 -4.14 -11.85
CA SER A 145 18.84 -4.88 -10.89
C SER A 145 17.95 -5.45 -9.78
N HIS A 146 17.93 -6.77 -9.61
CA HIS A 146 17.18 -7.37 -8.50
C HIS A 146 17.81 -6.99 -7.15
N ILE A 147 16.99 -6.45 -6.25
CA ILE A 147 17.42 -6.08 -4.90
C ILE A 147 16.74 -7.01 -3.91
N PHE A 148 17.50 -7.90 -3.29
CA PHE A 148 16.99 -8.78 -2.24
C PHE A 148 17.62 -8.44 -0.89
N PRO A 149 16.86 -7.88 0.07
CA PRO A 149 17.40 -7.43 1.35
C PRO A 149 18.02 -8.52 2.24
N PHE A 150 17.70 -9.78 1.97
CA PHE A 150 18.11 -10.95 2.75
C PHE A 150 19.09 -11.82 1.97
N ALA A 151 19.84 -11.25 1.02
CA ALA A 151 20.83 -11.96 0.21
C ALA A 151 22.08 -12.29 1.04
N GLY A 152 22.01 -13.36 1.83
CA GLY A 152 23.14 -14.00 2.51
C GLY A 152 23.58 -15.29 1.80
N GLU A 153 24.64 -15.92 2.32
CA GLU A 153 25.12 -17.22 1.82
C GLU A 153 24.17 -18.38 2.17
N THR A 154 23.33 -18.21 3.19
CA THR A 154 22.37 -19.24 3.60
C THR A 154 21.04 -19.11 2.85
N PRO A 155 20.35 -20.23 2.56
CA PRO A 155 18.99 -20.19 2.02
C PRO A 155 18.05 -19.32 2.89
N PRO A 156 17.11 -18.55 2.30
CA PRO A 156 16.30 -17.57 3.05
C PRO A 156 15.54 -18.16 4.24
N TYR A 157 15.04 -19.39 4.16
CA TYR A 157 14.30 -20.03 5.25
C TYR A 157 15.16 -20.39 6.47
N GLN A 158 16.49 -20.30 6.37
CA GLN A 158 17.43 -20.51 7.46
C GLN A 158 17.98 -19.20 8.04
N ASP A 159 17.75 -18.07 7.37
CA ASP A 159 18.09 -16.74 7.89
C ASP A 159 17.02 -16.27 8.88
N ILE A 160 17.39 -16.15 10.15
CA ILE A 160 16.49 -15.72 11.21
C ILE A 160 15.92 -14.31 10.96
N ALA A 161 16.67 -13.41 10.31
CA ALA A 161 16.19 -12.08 9.99
C ALA A 161 15.08 -12.14 8.92
N TYR A 162 15.26 -12.97 7.90
CA TYR A 162 14.23 -13.23 6.89
C TYR A 162 12.97 -13.86 7.51
N VAL A 163 13.16 -14.90 8.34
CA VAL A 163 12.05 -15.62 8.99
C VAL A 163 11.27 -14.68 9.90
N LEU A 164 11.94 -13.94 10.78
CA LEU A 164 11.29 -12.98 11.67
C LEU A 164 10.60 -11.86 10.90
N ALA A 165 11.24 -11.29 9.86
CA ALA A 165 10.62 -10.26 9.03
C ALA A 165 9.36 -10.79 8.34
N THR A 166 9.40 -12.02 7.82
CA THR A 166 8.26 -12.64 7.15
C THR A 166 7.12 -12.94 8.13
N ILE A 167 7.41 -13.44 9.33
CA ILE A 167 6.40 -13.68 10.38
C ILE A 167 5.79 -12.38 10.89
N LEU A 168 6.62 -11.37 11.18
CA LEU A 168 6.15 -10.10 11.75
C LEU A 168 5.43 -9.24 10.72
N VAL A 169 5.97 -9.08 9.52
CA VAL A 169 5.36 -8.25 8.46
C VAL A 169 4.23 -9.02 7.78
N GLY A 170 4.54 -10.20 7.23
CA GLY A 170 3.62 -11.07 6.49
C GLY A 170 2.54 -11.71 7.35
N GLY A 171 2.91 -12.25 8.51
CA GLY A 171 1.98 -12.85 9.45
C GLY A 171 1.25 -11.79 10.28
N VAL A 172 1.94 -11.19 11.25
CA VAL A 172 1.29 -10.32 12.24
C VAL A 172 0.78 -9.02 11.61
N GLY A 173 1.62 -8.29 10.88
CA GLY A 173 1.30 -6.98 10.30
C GLY A 173 0.14 -7.07 9.31
N PHE A 174 0.29 -7.85 8.24
CA PHE A 174 -0.72 -7.97 7.20
C PHE A 174 -2.05 -8.52 7.72
N TYR A 175 -2.07 -9.60 8.50
CA TYR A 175 -3.34 -10.15 9.01
C TYR A 175 -4.02 -9.21 10.00
N SER A 176 -3.26 -8.53 10.87
CA SER A 176 -3.85 -7.56 11.80
C SER A 176 -4.52 -6.41 11.07
N VAL A 177 -3.85 -5.88 10.04
CA VAL A 177 -4.36 -4.77 9.24
C VAL A 177 -5.56 -5.21 8.41
N LEU A 178 -5.48 -6.39 7.78
CA LEU A 178 -6.61 -6.96 7.04
C LEU A 178 -7.83 -7.15 7.96
N ALA A 179 -7.65 -7.77 9.13
CA ALA A 179 -8.72 -7.97 10.09
C ALA A 179 -9.33 -6.65 10.56
N PHE A 180 -8.51 -5.63 10.80
CA PHE A 180 -8.98 -4.29 11.15
C PHE A 180 -9.75 -3.64 10.00
N THR A 181 -9.22 -3.66 8.78
CA THR A 181 -9.87 -3.06 7.60
C THR A 181 -11.21 -3.73 7.30
N VAL A 182 -11.27 -5.06 7.32
CA VAL A 182 -12.51 -5.81 7.07
C VAL A 182 -13.56 -5.46 8.11
N ARG A 183 -13.22 -5.41 9.41
CA ARG A 183 -14.16 -5.00 10.47
C ARG A 183 -14.62 -3.56 10.29
N ALA A 184 -13.71 -2.65 9.93
CA ALA A 184 -14.05 -1.25 9.68
C ALA A 184 -15.02 -1.10 8.50
N PHE A 185 -14.89 -1.92 7.46
CA PHE A 185 -15.82 -1.93 6.33
C PHE A 185 -17.16 -2.57 6.68
N ALA A 186 -17.14 -3.70 7.41
CA ALA A 186 -18.36 -4.34 7.87
C ALA A 186 -19.18 -3.46 8.82
N ALA A 187 -18.55 -2.52 9.55
CA ALA A 187 -19.25 -1.55 10.37
C ALA A 187 -19.77 -0.32 9.60
N LEU A 188 -19.42 -0.18 8.32
CA LEU A 188 -19.88 0.90 7.44
C LEU A 188 -21.12 0.50 6.61
N TYR A 189 -21.43 -0.80 6.54
CA TYR A 189 -22.55 -1.39 5.79
C TYR A 189 -23.46 -2.19 6.73
#